data_AF-I7AWV6-F1
#
_entry.id   AF-I7AWV6-F1
#
_cell.length_a   1.000
_cell.length_b   1.000
_cell.length_c   1.000
_cell.angle_alpha   90.00
_cell.angle_beta   90.00
_cell.angle_gamma   90.00
#
_symmetry.space_group_name_H-M   'P 1'
#
loop_
_entity.id
_entity.type
_entity.pdbx_description
1 polymer ?
#
loop_
_entity_poly.entity_id
_entity_poly.type
_entity_poly.pdbx_seq_one_letter_code
_entity_poly.pdbx_strand_id
1 'polypeptide(L)'
;MATYEQRPGGAWRAKIRRKGYPSLSATFDTKAEAQRWAAEIEGDMSRARFVDMREAERTTLTEALDRYSREVSSTKKGAKQEQTRINKWKKHPFAGKGLAALRSSDFASFRDEELKAGKSTATVRLDLAIISHLFTVAIKDWGIEGLSNPMMKLRMPKGAKERDRRPKSFELAGVIEKAGAIHAEMPAIIQIAVETAMRRSELLGLRRENVKAKHVLLEDTKNGTRRLVPLSTKARALIDGLPARLDGKVFSLAPHSVSQYFNRACKAAKVEDLHFHDLRHEGTSRLFEKGLSIMEVASITGHKTMSMLKRYTHLCPDALADKLG
;
A
#
# COMPACT_ATOMS: atom_id res chain seq x y z
N MET A 1 19.34 -41.86 17.40
CA MET A 1 20.57 -42.44 16.84
C MET A 1 20.41 -42.57 15.34
N ALA A 2 21.44 -42.21 14.59
CA ALA A 2 21.50 -42.42 13.15
C ALA A 2 21.59 -43.91 12.81
N THR A 3 20.85 -44.32 11.77
CA THR A 3 20.91 -45.66 11.18
C THR A 3 21.40 -45.53 9.74
N TYR A 4 22.20 -46.49 9.29
CA TYR A 4 22.83 -46.48 7.96
C TYR A 4 22.43 -47.74 7.20
N GLU A 5 21.93 -47.57 5.98
CA GLU A 5 21.39 -48.65 5.16
C GLU A 5 22.01 -48.55 3.75
N GLN A 6 22.59 -49.63 3.25
CA GLN A 6 23.10 -49.68 1.87
C GLN A 6 21.96 -50.07 0.91
N ARG A 7 21.79 -49.29 -0.17
CA ARG A 7 20.73 -49.51 -1.16
C ARG A 7 21.19 -50.46 -2.29
N PRO A 8 20.24 -51.13 -2.99
CA PRO A 8 20.53 -51.82 -4.24
C PRO A 8 21.06 -50.79 -5.25
N GLY A 9 22.35 -50.83 -5.56
CA GLY A 9 23.06 -49.80 -6.34
C GLY A 9 24.29 -49.20 -5.65
N GLY A 10 24.64 -49.62 -4.43
CA GLY A 10 25.89 -49.27 -3.76
C GLY A 10 25.86 -47.99 -2.92
N ALA A 11 24.86 -47.12 -3.12
CA ALA A 11 24.67 -45.89 -2.35
C ALA A 11 24.25 -46.16 -0.89
N TRP A 12 24.65 -45.26 0.01
CA TRP A 12 24.41 -45.32 1.45
C TRP A 12 23.34 -44.32 1.87
N ARG A 13 22.28 -44.78 2.54
CA ARG A 13 21.24 -43.93 3.15
C ARG A 13 21.49 -43.79 4.66
N ALA A 14 21.63 -42.56 5.14
CA ALA A 14 21.58 -42.24 6.57
C ALA A 14 20.15 -41.85 6.97
N LYS A 15 19.65 -42.33 8.11
CA LYS A 15 18.37 -41.92 8.71
C LYS A 15 18.59 -41.53 10.18
N ILE A 16 18.28 -40.29 10.54
CA ILE A 16 18.40 -39.76 11.90
C ILE A 16 17.01 -39.74 12.54
N ARG A 17 16.89 -40.40 13.70
CA ARG A 17 15.69 -40.33 14.55
C ARG A 17 16.11 -39.86 15.94
N ARG A 18 15.55 -38.73 16.38
CA ARG A 18 15.76 -38.14 17.71
C ARG A 18 14.44 -37.58 18.22
N LYS A 19 14.12 -37.87 19.50
CA LYS A 19 12.89 -37.37 20.13
C LYS A 19 12.89 -35.83 20.13
N GLY A 20 11.79 -35.23 19.69
CA GLY A 20 11.65 -33.77 19.58
C GLY A 20 12.14 -33.15 18.27
N TYR A 21 12.71 -33.93 17.35
CA TYR A 21 13.16 -33.48 16.04
C TYR A 21 12.51 -34.31 14.92
N PRO A 22 12.35 -33.75 13.71
CA PRO A 22 11.82 -34.50 12.59
C PRO A 22 12.75 -35.64 12.18
N SER A 23 12.18 -36.72 11.61
CA SER A 23 13.00 -37.77 10.99
C SER A 23 13.65 -37.23 9.72
N LEU A 24 14.98 -37.28 9.67
CA LEU A 24 15.77 -36.85 8.51
C LEU A 24 16.41 -38.05 7.83
N SER A 25 16.46 -38.02 6.50
CA SER A 25 17.19 -39.03 5.75
C SER A 25 17.83 -38.42 4.52
N ALA A 26 19.09 -38.78 4.27
CA ALA A 26 19.84 -38.38 3.08
C ALA A 26 20.57 -39.61 2.50
N THR A 27 20.90 -39.56 1.22
CA THR A 27 21.59 -40.65 0.51
C THR A 27 22.89 -40.12 -0.08
N PHE A 28 23.97 -40.90 0.03
CA PHE A 28 25.34 -40.55 -0.32
C PHE A 28 26.01 -41.70 -1.05
N ASP A 29 27.09 -41.43 -1.76
CA ASP A 29 27.82 -42.45 -2.51
C ASP A 29 28.67 -43.32 -1.56
N THR A 30 29.17 -42.74 -0.46
CA THR A 30 29.99 -43.46 0.52
C THR A 30 29.38 -43.51 1.93
N LYS A 31 29.68 -44.57 2.67
CA LYS A 31 29.31 -44.69 4.09
C LYS A 31 29.91 -43.56 4.94
N ALA A 32 31.14 -43.15 4.62
CA ALA A 32 31.86 -42.12 5.36
C ALA A 32 31.19 -40.73 5.22
N GLU A 33 30.68 -40.39 4.05
CA GLU A 33 29.87 -39.16 3.85
C GLU A 33 28.56 -39.23 4.62
N ALA A 34 27.87 -40.37 4.56
CA ALA A 34 26.63 -40.59 5.30
C ALA A 34 26.83 -40.43 6.83
N GLN A 35 27.95 -40.92 7.36
CA GLN A 35 28.32 -40.77 8.76
C GLN A 35 28.70 -39.34 9.14
N ARG A 36 29.48 -38.63 8.31
CA ARG A 36 29.84 -37.22 8.53
C ARG A 36 28.60 -36.33 8.58
N TRP A 37 27.71 -36.46 7.60
CA TRP A 37 26.45 -35.74 7.56
C TRP A 37 25.59 -36.02 8.80
N ALA A 38 25.48 -37.29 9.20
CA ALA A 38 24.70 -37.65 10.38
C ALA A 38 25.28 -37.07 11.68
N ALA A 39 26.61 -37.09 11.83
CA ALA A 39 27.29 -36.54 13.00
C ALA A 39 27.16 -35.01 13.10
N GLU A 40 27.22 -34.30 11.97
CA GLU A 40 27.02 -32.85 11.90
C GLU A 40 25.61 -32.47 12.35
N ILE A 41 24.60 -33.12 11.78
CA ILE A 41 23.19 -32.86 12.12
C ILE A 41 22.87 -33.28 13.57
N GLU A 42 23.34 -34.44 14.04
CA GLU A 42 23.15 -34.83 15.44
C GLU A 42 23.87 -33.87 16.41
N GLY A 43 25.01 -33.31 15.99
CA GLY A 43 25.75 -32.25 16.70
C GLY A 43 25.01 -30.91 16.74
N ASP A 44 24.35 -30.52 15.66
CA ASP A 44 23.53 -29.31 15.64
C ASP A 44 22.23 -29.49 16.45
N MET A 45 21.62 -30.68 16.40
CA MET A 45 20.49 -31.02 17.26
C MET A 45 20.88 -31.06 18.74
N SER A 46 22.09 -31.52 19.09
CA SER A 46 22.53 -31.54 20.49
C SER A 46 22.83 -30.16 21.04
N ARG A 47 23.30 -29.24 20.19
CA ARG A 47 23.55 -27.83 20.55
C ARG A 47 22.32 -26.93 20.39
N ALA A 48 21.15 -27.49 20.08
CA ALA A 48 19.92 -26.75 19.76
C ALA A 48 20.10 -25.70 18.64
N ARG A 49 21.02 -25.95 17.69
CA ARG A 49 21.29 -25.11 16.51
C ARG A 49 20.60 -25.62 15.25
N PHE A 50 20.04 -26.82 15.30
CA PHE A 50 19.31 -27.39 14.18
C PHE A 50 18.02 -26.59 13.90
N VAL A 51 17.88 -26.12 12.67
CA VAL A 51 16.69 -25.45 12.17
C VAL A 51 16.21 -26.18 10.90
N ASP A 52 14.95 -26.58 10.86
CA ASP A 52 14.41 -27.34 9.73
C ASP A 52 14.04 -26.41 8.56
N MET A 53 14.97 -26.29 7.60
CA MET A 53 14.80 -25.42 6.42
C MET A 53 13.95 -26.03 5.31
N ARG A 54 13.54 -27.30 5.41
CA ARG A 54 12.91 -28.03 4.28
C ARG A 54 11.61 -27.39 3.83
N GLU A 55 10.82 -26.86 4.76
CA GLU A 55 9.59 -26.14 4.43
C GLU A 55 9.92 -24.84 3.67
N ALA A 56 10.94 -24.10 4.10
CA ALA A 56 11.39 -22.89 3.44
C ALA A 56 11.96 -23.15 2.02
N GLU A 57 12.63 -24.28 1.82
CA GLU A 57 13.18 -24.68 0.52
C GLU A 57 12.11 -25.18 -0.45
N ARG A 58 11.15 -25.98 0.05
CA ARG A 58 10.10 -26.57 -0.77
C ARG A 58 9.01 -25.58 -1.13
N THR A 59 8.64 -24.70 -0.21
CA THR A 59 7.57 -23.71 -0.44
C THR A 59 8.05 -22.70 -1.45
N THR A 60 7.46 -22.73 -2.64
CA THR A 60 7.76 -21.77 -3.71
C THR A 60 7.17 -20.40 -3.40
N LEU A 61 7.71 -19.36 -4.02
CA LEU A 61 7.14 -18.03 -3.94
C LEU A 61 5.68 -18.00 -4.40
N THR A 62 5.32 -18.79 -5.41
CA THR A 62 3.95 -18.90 -5.92
C THR A 62 3.00 -19.45 -4.87
N GLU A 63 3.35 -20.59 -4.25
CA GLU A 63 2.52 -21.20 -3.20
C GLU A 63 2.35 -20.28 -2.00
N ALA A 64 3.45 -19.61 -1.61
CA ALA A 64 3.43 -18.62 -0.55
C ALA A 64 2.51 -17.43 -0.91
N LEU A 65 2.59 -16.91 -2.14
CA LEU A 65 1.73 -15.82 -2.60
C LEU A 65 0.25 -16.20 -2.68
N ASP A 66 -0.06 -17.45 -3.04
CA ASP A 66 -1.43 -17.96 -3.07
C ASP A 66 -2.01 -18.13 -1.67
N ARG A 67 -1.21 -18.66 -0.73
CA ARG A 67 -1.58 -18.72 0.68
C ARG A 67 -1.82 -17.31 1.25
N TYR A 68 -0.88 -16.40 1.02
CA TYR A 68 -0.97 -15.01 1.45
C TYR A 68 -2.17 -14.27 0.84
N SER A 69 -2.47 -14.51 -0.43
CA SER A 69 -3.65 -13.94 -1.08
C SER A 69 -4.93 -14.31 -0.33
N ARG A 70 -5.08 -15.61 -0.02
CA ARG A 70 -6.27 -16.15 0.66
C ARG A 70 -6.38 -15.72 2.12
N GLU A 71 -5.30 -15.82 2.88
CA GLU A 71 -5.32 -15.62 4.34
C GLU A 71 -5.17 -14.15 4.74
N VAL A 72 -4.39 -13.36 3.99
CA VAL A 72 -3.97 -12.02 4.40
C VAL A 72 -4.49 -10.94 3.46
N SER A 73 -4.24 -11.06 2.14
CA SER A 73 -4.63 -10.02 1.17
C SER A 73 -6.15 -9.86 1.10
N SER A 74 -6.91 -10.96 1.13
CA SER A 74 -8.37 -11.00 1.04
C SER A 74 -9.09 -10.14 2.09
N THR A 75 -8.52 -10.04 3.31
CA THR A 75 -9.10 -9.27 4.42
C THR A 75 -8.83 -7.76 4.27
N LYS A 76 -7.83 -7.38 3.47
CA LYS A 76 -7.42 -5.98 3.28
C LYS A 76 -8.39 -5.22 2.38
N LYS A 77 -8.49 -3.90 2.61
CA LYS A 77 -9.23 -2.98 1.71
C LYS A 77 -8.67 -2.95 0.30
N GLY A 78 -7.35 -3.04 0.21
CA GLY A 78 -6.60 -3.03 -1.04
C GLY A 78 -6.50 -4.39 -1.72
N ALA A 79 -7.30 -5.39 -1.32
CA ALA A 79 -7.19 -6.77 -1.80
C ALA A 79 -7.11 -6.85 -3.33
N LYS A 80 -7.98 -6.10 -4.04
CA LYS A 80 -7.98 -6.08 -5.52
C LYS A 80 -6.67 -5.53 -6.09
N GLN A 81 -6.14 -4.43 -5.53
CA GLN A 81 -4.88 -3.84 -5.97
C GLN A 81 -3.66 -4.70 -5.59
N GLU A 82 -3.68 -5.31 -4.40
CA GLU A 82 -2.65 -6.27 -3.99
C GLU A 82 -2.70 -7.51 -4.89
N GLN A 83 -3.88 -7.99 -5.28
CA GLN A 83 -4.02 -9.14 -6.17
C GLN A 83 -3.39 -8.90 -7.54
N THR A 84 -3.51 -7.69 -8.10
CA THR A 84 -2.82 -7.33 -9.34
C THR A 84 -1.30 -7.48 -9.21
N ARG A 85 -0.73 -7.13 -8.05
CA ARG A 85 0.71 -7.23 -7.78
C ARG A 85 1.13 -8.66 -7.48
N ILE A 86 0.32 -9.41 -6.74
CA ILE A 86 0.51 -10.84 -6.51
C ILE A 86 0.56 -11.57 -7.85
N ASN A 87 -0.40 -11.31 -8.74
CA ASN A 87 -0.43 -11.91 -10.07
C ASN A 87 0.78 -11.52 -10.92
N LYS A 88 1.31 -10.31 -10.77
CA LYS A 88 2.56 -9.90 -11.40
C LYS A 88 3.74 -10.72 -10.90
N TRP A 89 3.88 -10.88 -9.58
CA TRP A 89 4.93 -11.71 -8.98
C TRP A 89 4.83 -13.19 -9.40
N LYS A 90 3.62 -13.74 -9.48
CA LYS A 90 3.39 -15.12 -9.96
C LYS A 90 3.83 -15.35 -11.41
N LYS A 91 3.91 -14.30 -12.22
CA LYS A 91 4.39 -14.36 -13.61
C LYS A 91 5.89 -14.12 -13.74
N HIS A 92 6.54 -13.68 -12.66
CA HIS A 92 7.97 -13.38 -12.68
C HIS A 92 8.78 -14.68 -12.65
N PRO A 93 9.98 -14.75 -13.27
CA PRO A 93 10.86 -15.92 -13.19
C PRO A 93 11.20 -16.41 -11.77
N PHE A 94 11.05 -15.55 -10.75
CA PHE A 94 11.29 -15.91 -9.35
C PHE A 94 10.14 -16.67 -8.69
N ALA A 95 8.97 -16.73 -9.35
CA ALA A 95 7.76 -17.35 -8.81
C ALA A 95 7.94 -18.84 -8.46
N GLY A 96 8.79 -19.55 -9.20
CA GLY A 96 9.09 -20.97 -8.99
C GLY A 96 10.23 -21.23 -8.00
N LYS A 97 10.93 -20.21 -7.51
CA LYS A 97 12.01 -20.40 -6.53
C LYS A 97 11.42 -20.67 -5.14
N GLY A 98 12.06 -21.56 -4.39
CA GLY A 98 11.79 -21.76 -2.96
C GLY A 98 12.07 -20.50 -2.16
N LEU A 99 11.35 -20.27 -1.06
CA LEU A 99 11.50 -19.07 -0.22
C LEU A 99 12.94 -18.93 0.32
N ALA A 100 13.59 -20.03 0.70
CA ALA A 100 14.99 -20.03 1.17
C ALA A 100 16.01 -19.68 0.07
N ALA A 101 15.68 -19.89 -1.21
CA ALA A 101 16.57 -19.62 -2.33
C ALA A 101 16.54 -18.15 -2.78
N LEU A 102 15.54 -17.38 -2.36
CA LEU A 102 15.37 -15.98 -2.74
C LEU A 102 16.29 -15.07 -1.94
N ARG A 103 17.11 -14.30 -2.65
CA ARG A 103 18.09 -13.39 -2.06
C ARG A 103 17.72 -11.93 -2.31
N SER A 104 18.32 -11.03 -1.53
CA SER A 104 18.14 -9.58 -1.72
C SER A 104 18.57 -9.12 -3.11
N SER A 105 19.51 -9.81 -3.75
CA SER A 105 19.96 -9.56 -5.12
C SER A 105 18.88 -9.80 -6.17
N ASP A 106 18.02 -10.82 -5.99
CA ASP A 106 16.90 -11.08 -6.90
C ASP A 106 15.93 -9.89 -6.88
N PHE A 107 15.57 -9.39 -5.69
CA PHE A 107 14.67 -8.25 -5.57
C PHE A 107 15.31 -6.92 -5.99
N ALA A 108 16.63 -6.81 -5.90
CA ALA A 108 17.37 -5.68 -6.46
C ALA A 108 17.32 -5.68 -7.99
N SER A 109 17.51 -6.83 -8.65
CA SER A 109 17.39 -6.90 -10.11
C SER A 109 15.98 -6.55 -10.58
N PHE A 110 14.95 -7.11 -9.93
CA PHE A 110 13.55 -6.75 -10.21
C PHE A 110 13.29 -5.24 -10.06
N ARG A 111 13.79 -4.63 -8.96
CA ARG A 111 13.66 -3.19 -8.73
C ARG A 111 14.27 -2.41 -9.89
N ASP A 112 15.47 -2.75 -10.30
CA ASP A 112 16.23 -2.01 -11.30
C ASP A 112 15.63 -2.19 -12.70
N GLU A 113 15.16 -3.40 -13.03
CA GLU A 113 14.40 -3.69 -14.26
C GLU A 113 13.12 -2.86 -14.36
N GLU A 114 12.33 -2.78 -13.28
CA GLU A 114 11.09 -2.03 -13.25
C GLU A 114 11.31 -0.51 -13.35
N LEU A 115 12.36 -0.01 -12.69
CA LEU A 115 12.75 1.41 -12.82
C LEU A 115 13.25 1.71 -14.23
N LYS A 116 14.02 0.83 -14.85
CA LYS A 116 14.48 0.95 -16.25
C LYS A 116 13.29 0.89 -17.23
N ALA A 117 12.25 0.13 -16.91
CA ALA A 117 10.99 0.09 -17.65
C ALA A 117 10.11 1.35 -17.44
N GLY A 118 10.60 2.38 -16.74
CA GLY A 118 9.93 3.66 -16.57
C GLY A 118 8.84 3.66 -15.50
N LYS A 119 8.76 2.64 -14.63
CA LYS A 119 7.78 2.62 -13.54
C LYS A 119 8.16 3.62 -12.46
N SER A 120 7.14 4.23 -11.86
CA SER A 120 7.38 5.18 -10.76
C SER A 120 7.95 4.47 -9.53
N THR A 121 8.84 5.16 -8.83
CA THR A 121 9.48 4.69 -7.59
C THR A 121 8.43 4.21 -6.57
N ALA A 122 7.32 4.93 -6.42
CA ALA A 122 6.21 4.54 -5.56
C ALA A 122 5.57 3.20 -5.95
N THR A 123 5.43 2.93 -7.25
CA THR A 123 4.87 1.64 -7.74
C THR A 123 5.80 0.50 -7.38
N VAL A 124 7.09 0.63 -7.67
CA VAL A 124 8.11 -0.40 -7.36
C VAL A 124 8.17 -0.67 -5.85
N ARG A 125 8.08 0.38 -5.02
CA ARG A 125 8.03 0.22 -3.55
C ARG A 125 6.83 -0.61 -3.10
N LEU A 126 5.66 -0.39 -3.69
CA LEU A 126 4.44 -1.15 -3.33
C LEU A 126 4.55 -2.61 -3.78
N ASP A 127 5.15 -2.87 -4.94
CA ASP A 127 5.37 -4.24 -5.43
C ASP A 127 6.32 -5.02 -4.50
N LEU A 128 7.41 -4.38 -4.06
CA LEU A 128 8.37 -4.93 -3.10
C LEU A 128 7.78 -5.08 -1.68
N ALA A 129 6.90 -4.17 -1.26
CA ALA A 129 6.30 -4.20 0.07
C ALA A 129 5.45 -5.45 0.33
N ILE A 130 4.76 -5.97 -0.71
CA ILE A 130 3.99 -7.21 -0.60
C ILE A 130 4.90 -8.39 -0.29
N ILE A 131 6.05 -8.48 -0.95
CA ILE A 131 7.03 -9.53 -0.68
C ILE A 131 7.59 -9.40 0.73
N SER A 132 7.94 -8.19 1.16
CA SER A 132 8.44 -7.97 2.51
C SER A 132 7.44 -8.42 3.58
N HIS A 133 6.15 -8.10 3.39
CA HIS A 133 5.11 -8.53 4.31
C HIS A 133 4.85 -10.04 4.22
N LEU A 134 4.87 -10.63 3.03
CA LEU A 134 4.78 -12.08 2.83
C LEU A 134 5.83 -12.83 3.66
N PHE A 135 7.11 -12.44 3.57
CA PHE A 135 8.17 -13.07 4.36
C PHE A 135 7.97 -12.85 5.87
N THR A 136 7.42 -11.70 6.27
CA THR A 136 7.11 -11.43 7.68
C THR A 136 6.02 -12.36 8.21
N VAL A 137 4.94 -12.56 7.44
CA VAL A 137 3.86 -13.50 7.75
C VAL A 137 4.38 -14.94 7.75
N ALA A 138 5.20 -15.31 6.76
CA ALA A 138 5.78 -16.64 6.66
C ALA A 138 6.62 -17.01 7.90
N ILE A 139 7.41 -16.06 8.40
CA ILE A 139 8.24 -16.24 9.59
C ILE A 139 7.39 -16.26 10.86
N LYS A 140 6.48 -15.29 11.03
CA LYS A 140 5.76 -15.08 12.30
C LYS A 140 4.52 -15.92 12.47
N ASP A 141 3.72 -16.03 11.42
CA ASP A 141 2.37 -16.57 11.49
C ASP A 141 2.31 -18.00 10.94
N TRP A 142 3.09 -18.29 9.90
CA TRP A 142 3.18 -19.65 9.35
C TRP A 142 4.24 -20.51 10.03
N GLY A 143 5.13 -19.90 10.81
CA GLY A 143 6.16 -20.60 11.57
C GLY A 143 7.22 -21.27 10.68
N ILE A 144 7.49 -20.73 9.47
CA ILE A 144 8.54 -21.28 8.61
C ILE A 144 9.90 -20.94 9.23
N GLU A 145 10.46 -21.90 9.95
CA GLU A 145 11.70 -21.72 10.69
C GLU A 145 12.91 -21.51 9.77
N GLY A 146 13.88 -20.73 10.27
CA GLY A 146 15.15 -20.43 9.59
C GLY A 146 15.05 -19.59 8.32
N LEU A 147 13.83 -19.24 7.90
CA LEU A 147 13.60 -18.23 6.88
C LEU A 147 14.02 -16.85 7.40
N SER A 148 14.74 -16.10 6.57
CA SER A 148 15.03 -14.69 6.83
C SER A 148 14.37 -13.83 5.76
N ASN A 149 13.97 -12.61 6.11
CA ASN A 149 13.37 -11.71 5.14
C ASN A 149 14.45 -11.01 4.30
N PRO A 150 14.63 -11.36 3.00
CA PRO A 150 15.67 -10.79 2.16
C PRO A 150 15.44 -9.29 1.88
N MET A 151 14.21 -8.80 2.06
CA MET A 151 13.84 -7.41 1.83
C MET A 151 14.43 -6.45 2.87
N MET A 152 14.81 -6.94 4.05
CA MET A 152 15.42 -6.10 5.11
C MET A 152 16.81 -5.60 4.71
N LYS A 153 17.50 -6.31 3.83
CA LYS A 153 18.82 -5.93 3.31
C LYS A 153 18.72 -5.15 1.99
N LEU A 154 17.52 -5.00 1.43
CA LEU A 154 17.33 -4.34 0.15
C LEU A 154 17.27 -2.82 0.31
N ARG A 155 18.09 -2.10 -0.45
CA ARG A 155 17.98 -0.65 -0.56
C ARG A 155 16.72 -0.29 -1.35
N MET A 156 15.73 0.30 -0.68
CA MET A 156 14.50 0.74 -1.34
C MET A 156 14.76 1.95 -2.26
N PRO A 157 14.07 2.04 -3.40
CA PRO A 157 14.20 3.20 -4.27
C PRO A 157 13.73 4.47 -3.54
N LYS A 158 14.54 5.52 -3.65
CA LYS A 158 14.28 6.86 -3.08
C LYS A 158 13.43 7.68 -4.06
N GLY A 159 12.75 8.71 -3.57
CA GLY A 159 12.15 9.72 -4.44
C GLY A 159 10.78 9.39 -5.00
N ALA A 160 9.85 8.91 -4.16
CA ALA A 160 8.44 9.17 -4.46
C ALA A 160 8.24 10.68 -4.30
N LYS A 161 8.34 11.45 -5.40
CA LYS A 161 8.10 12.90 -5.35
C LYS A 161 6.65 13.11 -4.92
N GLU A 162 6.47 13.77 -3.79
CA GLU A 162 5.16 14.28 -3.41
C GLU A 162 4.78 15.39 -4.40
N ARG A 163 3.50 15.46 -4.78
CA ARG A 163 3.01 16.49 -5.71
C ARG A 163 2.68 17.76 -4.93
N ASP A 164 3.21 18.90 -5.38
CA ASP A 164 2.93 20.25 -4.84
C ASP A 164 2.06 21.10 -5.77
N ARG A 165 1.40 20.48 -6.74
CA ARG A 165 0.56 21.18 -7.72
C ARG A 165 -0.66 21.82 -7.03
N ARG A 166 -0.80 23.13 -7.21
CA ARG A 166 -2.01 23.90 -6.88
C ARG A 166 -2.59 24.53 -8.14
N PRO A 167 -3.89 24.35 -8.44
CA PRO A 167 -4.53 24.97 -9.60
C PRO A 167 -4.68 26.49 -9.37
N LYS A 168 -4.42 27.29 -10.41
CA LYS A 168 -4.76 28.71 -10.40
C LYS A 168 -6.28 28.89 -10.53
N SER A 169 -6.81 30.02 -10.08
CA SER A 169 -8.26 30.29 -10.10
C SER A 169 -8.90 30.14 -11.49
N PHE A 170 -8.22 30.62 -12.55
CA PHE A 170 -8.71 30.50 -13.92
C PHE A 170 -8.66 29.06 -14.45
N GLU A 171 -7.63 28.27 -14.06
CA GLU A 171 -7.51 26.86 -14.43
C GLU A 171 -8.67 26.07 -13.82
N LEU A 172 -8.96 26.30 -12.54
CA LEU A 172 -10.04 25.62 -11.85
C LEU A 172 -11.41 25.97 -12.43
N ALA A 173 -11.63 27.24 -12.79
CA ALA A 173 -12.87 27.68 -13.44
C ALA A 173 -13.06 26.99 -14.80
N GLY A 174 -12.03 26.97 -15.65
CA GLY A 174 -12.09 26.27 -16.94
C GLY A 174 -12.31 24.77 -16.80
N VAL A 175 -11.67 24.11 -15.82
CA VAL A 175 -11.88 22.68 -15.54
C VAL A 175 -13.30 22.42 -15.06
N ILE A 176 -13.87 23.26 -14.20
CA ILE A 176 -15.25 23.12 -13.72
C ILE A 176 -16.25 23.22 -14.89
N GLU A 177 -16.07 24.21 -15.77
CA GLU A 177 -16.91 24.39 -16.96
C GLU A 177 -16.87 23.15 -17.87
N LYS A 178 -15.67 22.70 -18.25
CA LYS A 178 -15.52 21.53 -19.13
C LYS A 178 -15.97 20.23 -18.46
N ALA A 179 -15.86 20.12 -17.14
CA ALA A 179 -16.35 18.96 -16.40
C ALA A 179 -17.89 18.92 -16.36
N GLY A 180 -18.56 20.07 -16.30
CA GLY A 180 -20.01 20.18 -16.39
C GLY A 180 -20.58 19.66 -17.71
N ALA A 181 -19.85 19.86 -18.82
CA ALA A 181 -20.20 19.30 -20.12
C ALA A 181 -20.04 17.76 -20.19
N ILE A 182 -19.24 17.15 -19.31
CA ILE A 182 -19.06 15.70 -19.24
C ILE A 182 -20.14 15.06 -18.36
N HIS A 183 -20.41 15.65 -17.18
CA HIS A 183 -21.41 15.15 -16.26
C HIS A 183 -21.90 16.24 -15.29
N ALA A 184 -23.22 16.31 -15.07
CA ALA A 184 -23.87 17.37 -14.29
C ALA A 184 -23.37 17.49 -12.83
N GLU A 185 -23.01 16.38 -12.17
CA GLU A 185 -22.50 16.41 -10.79
C GLU A 185 -21.04 16.90 -10.67
N MET A 186 -20.24 16.88 -11.75
CA MET A 186 -18.80 17.15 -11.66
C MET A 186 -18.45 18.56 -11.16
N PRO A 187 -19.13 19.64 -11.58
CA PRO A 187 -18.92 20.98 -11.03
C PRO A 187 -19.08 21.05 -9.50
N ALA A 188 -20.11 20.38 -8.95
CA ALA A 188 -20.34 20.34 -7.51
C ALA A 188 -19.26 19.49 -6.81
N ILE A 189 -18.91 18.33 -7.36
CA ILE A 189 -17.87 17.44 -6.82
C ILE A 189 -16.53 18.18 -6.71
N ILE A 190 -16.10 18.87 -7.77
CA ILE A 190 -14.82 19.60 -7.79
C ILE A 190 -14.80 20.71 -6.74
N GLN A 191 -15.87 21.51 -6.67
CA GLN A 191 -15.95 22.62 -5.73
C GLN A 191 -16.01 22.13 -4.28
N ILE A 192 -16.83 21.12 -3.97
CA ILE A 192 -16.91 20.56 -2.61
C ILE A 192 -15.57 19.93 -2.21
N ALA A 193 -14.84 19.29 -3.15
CA ALA A 193 -13.51 18.74 -2.87
C ALA A 193 -12.53 19.82 -2.40
N VAL A 194 -12.53 20.99 -3.05
CA VAL A 194 -11.69 22.14 -2.67
C VAL A 194 -12.14 22.76 -1.35
N GLU A 195 -13.45 22.95 -1.16
CA GLU A 195 -13.99 23.59 0.05
C GLU A 195 -13.77 22.76 1.33
N THR A 196 -13.74 21.43 1.21
CA THR A 196 -13.74 20.52 2.37
C THR A 196 -12.42 19.77 2.58
N ALA A 197 -11.55 19.76 1.56
CA ALA A 197 -10.30 19.00 1.55
C ALA A 197 -10.48 17.49 1.85
N MET A 198 -11.68 16.92 1.67
CA MET A 198 -11.94 15.50 1.90
C MET A 198 -11.16 14.62 0.92
N ARG A 199 -10.84 13.38 1.32
CA ARG A 199 -10.29 12.42 0.35
C ARG A 199 -11.38 12.09 -0.68
N ARG A 200 -10.99 11.88 -1.94
CA ARG A 200 -11.91 11.53 -3.05
C ARG A 200 -12.92 10.43 -2.67
N SER A 201 -12.45 9.35 -2.06
CA SER A 201 -13.33 8.24 -1.67
C SER A 201 -14.23 8.55 -0.48
N GLU A 202 -13.84 9.48 0.41
CA GLU A 202 -14.69 9.95 1.51
C GLU A 202 -15.80 10.84 0.93
N LEU A 203 -15.45 11.80 0.07
CA LEU A 203 -16.38 12.70 -0.61
C LEU A 203 -17.44 11.94 -1.42
N LEU A 204 -17.03 10.97 -2.22
CA LEU A 204 -17.94 10.20 -3.08
C LEU A 204 -18.63 9.04 -2.35
N GLY A 205 -18.19 8.76 -1.11
CA GLY A 205 -18.85 7.84 -0.20
C GLY A 205 -19.92 8.50 0.66
N LEU A 206 -20.12 9.82 0.56
CA LEU A 206 -21.05 10.56 1.40
C LEU A 206 -22.49 10.10 1.21
N ARG A 207 -23.17 9.97 2.35
CA ARG A 207 -24.60 9.72 2.46
C ARG A 207 -25.31 10.94 3.02
N ARG A 208 -26.54 11.20 2.60
CA ARG A 208 -27.33 12.36 3.05
C ARG A 208 -27.55 12.37 4.55
N GLU A 209 -27.76 11.21 5.17
CA GLU A 209 -27.90 11.06 6.62
C GLU A 209 -26.69 11.58 7.42
N ASN A 210 -25.51 11.57 6.80
CA ASN A 210 -24.25 12.03 7.38
C ASN A 210 -24.00 13.52 7.18
N VAL A 211 -24.80 14.20 6.35
CA VAL A 211 -24.71 15.64 6.12
C VAL A 211 -25.57 16.36 7.17
N LYS A 212 -24.93 17.02 8.13
CA LYS A 212 -25.60 17.85 9.14
C LYS A 212 -25.54 19.32 8.74
N ALA A 213 -26.18 20.19 9.52
CA ALA A 213 -26.29 21.62 9.23
C ALA A 213 -24.93 22.29 8.98
N LYS A 214 -23.96 22.05 9.88
CA LYS A 214 -22.63 22.73 9.85
C LYS A 214 -21.47 21.81 9.49
N HIS A 215 -21.67 20.50 9.42
CA HIS A 215 -20.59 19.54 9.23
C HIS A 215 -21.08 18.27 8.56
N VAL A 216 -20.14 17.50 8.02
CA VAL A 216 -20.36 16.15 7.53
C VAL A 216 -19.68 15.17 8.47
N LEU A 217 -20.41 14.13 8.84
CA LEU A 217 -19.87 13.01 9.58
C LEU A 217 -19.19 12.05 8.61
N LEU A 218 -17.88 11.93 8.70
CA LEU A 218 -17.14 10.85 8.06
C LEU A 218 -17.07 9.69 9.04
N GLU A 219 -17.98 8.75 8.86
CA GLU A 219 -17.93 7.46 9.56
C GLU A 219 -16.71 6.66 9.08
N ASP A 220 -16.21 5.80 9.97
CA ASP A 220 -14.94 5.10 9.79
C ASP A 220 -14.87 4.44 8.40
N THR A 221 -13.91 4.90 7.59
CA THR A 221 -13.58 4.24 6.34
C THR A 221 -12.34 3.38 6.50
N LYS A 222 -12.40 2.40 7.42
CA LYS A 222 -11.54 1.20 7.44
C LYS A 222 -10.05 1.50 7.72
N ASN A 223 -9.71 2.58 8.43
CA ASN A 223 -8.37 2.96 8.97
C ASN A 223 -8.27 4.44 9.43
N GLY A 224 -9.39 5.17 9.44
CA GLY A 224 -9.45 6.59 9.78
C GLY A 224 -10.27 6.79 11.05
N THR A 225 -9.81 7.68 11.92
CA THR A 225 -10.64 8.10 13.04
C THR A 225 -11.91 8.76 12.50
N ARG A 226 -13.06 8.38 13.07
CA ARG A 226 -14.32 9.10 12.90
C ARG A 226 -14.02 10.59 13.05
N ARG A 227 -14.41 11.40 12.07
CA ARG A 227 -14.16 12.84 12.12
C ARG A 227 -15.30 13.64 11.52
N LEU A 228 -15.45 14.85 12.05
CA LEU A 228 -16.39 15.83 11.58
C LEU A 228 -15.64 16.80 10.66
N VAL A 229 -16.14 16.96 9.45
CA VAL A 229 -15.61 17.92 8.48
C VAL A 229 -16.57 19.11 8.45
N PRO A 230 -16.16 20.31 8.88
CA PRO A 230 -17.00 21.50 8.81
C PRO A 230 -17.32 21.83 7.34
N LEU A 231 -18.55 22.29 7.11
CA LEU A 231 -19.00 22.76 5.81
C LEU A 231 -18.92 24.28 5.76
N SER A 232 -18.26 24.84 4.74
CA SER A 232 -18.43 26.25 4.40
C SER A 232 -19.86 26.49 3.90
N THR A 233 -20.33 27.75 3.98
CA THR A 233 -21.63 28.14 3.43
C THR A 233 -21.77 27.74 1.96
N LYS A 234 -20.67 27.86 1.19
CA LYS A 234 -20.60 27.45 -0.21
C LYS A 234 -20.73 25.92 -0.37
N ALA A 235 -19.98 25.14 0.40
CA ALA A 235 -20.07 23.68 0.34
C ALA A 235 -21.48 23.19 0.73
N ARG A 236 -22.09 23.82 1.73
CA ARG A 236 -23.46 23.51 2.16
C ARG A 236 -24.48 23.79 1.05
N ALA A 237 -24.44 24.98 0.47
CA ALA A 237 -25.34 25.35 -0.64
C ALA A 237 -25.20 24.42 -1.84
N LEU A 238 -23.97 24.01 -2.19
CA LEU A 238 -23.73 23.05 -3.26
C LEU A 238 -24.33 21.67 -2.97
N ILE A 239 -24.24 21.18 -1.73
CA ILE A 239 -24.82 19.88 -1.35
C ILE A 239 -26.36 19.96 -1.35
N ASP A 240 -26.93 21.05 -0.84
CA ASP A 240 -28.38 21.26 -0.80
C ASP A 240 -28.99 21.36 -2.20
N GLY A 241 -28.26 21.94 -3.16
CA GLY A 241 -28.68 22.05 -4.56
C GLY A 241 -28.63 20.74 -5.36
N LEU A 242 -28.07 19.65 -4.80
CA LEU A 242 -28.06 18.35 -5.48
C LEU A 242 -29.44 17.67 -5.37
N PRO A 243 -29.85 16.87 -6.37
CA PRO A 243 -31.08 16.09 -6.28
C PRO A 243 -30.97 15.02 -5.19
N ALA A 244 -32.08 14.75 -4.49
CA ALA A 244 -32.16 13.66 -3.54
C ALA A 244 -32.18 12.32 -4.28
N ARG A 245 -31.37 11.36 -3.82
CA ARG A 245 -31.27 10.02 -4.40
C ARG A 245 -31.92 8.99 -3.47
N LEU A 246 -32.56 7.99 -4.07
CA LEU A 246 -33.21 6.89 -3.34
C LEU A 246 -32.19 6.01 -2.58
N ASP A 247 -30.96 5.87 -3.10
CA ASP A 247 -29.89 5.09 -2.46
C ASP A 247 -29.23 5.80 -1.25
N GLY A 248 -29.70 7.01 -0.93
CA GLY A 248 -29.21 7.84 0.16
C GLY A 248 -27.83 8.46 -0.07
N LYS A 249 -27.18 8.21 -1.21
CA LYS A 249 -25.87 8.81 -1.52
C LYS A 249 -26.03 10.28 -1.94
N VAL A 250 -24.98 11.07 -1.69
CA VAL A 250 -24.92 12.46 -2.17
C VAL A 250 -24.59 12.51 -3.67
N PHE A 251 -23.74 11.62 -4.15
CA PHE A 251 -23.29 11.56 -5.54
C PHE A 251 -23.57 10.19 -6.16
N SER A 252 -23.83 10.17 -7.46
CA SER A 252 -24.01 8.93 -8.23
C SER A 252 -22.68 8.33 -8.70
N LEU A 253 -21.66 9.17 -8.87
CA LEU A 253 -20.39 8.78 -9.49
C LEU A 253 -19.48 7.99 -8.56
N ALA A 254 -18.89 6.92 -9.09
CA ALA A 254 -17.85 6.16 -8.41
C ALA A 254 -16.49 6.93 -8.41
N PRO A 255 -15.62 6.70 -7.41
CA PRO A 255 -14.31 7.37 -7.33
C PRO A 255 -13.41 7.23 -8.55
N HIS A 256 -13.46 6.10 -9.24
CA HIS A 256 -12.68 5.90 -10.46
C HIS A 256 -13.20 6.77 -11.61
N SER A 257 -14.53 6.80 -11.80
CA SER A 257 -15.20 7.60 -12.84
C SER A 257 -14.90 9.08 -12.68
N VAL A 258 -14.98 9.61 -11.45
CA VAL A 258 -14.66 11.02 -11.18
C VAL A 258 -13.24 11.38 -11.59
N SER A 259 -12.26 10.51 -11.34
CA SER A 259 -10.87 10.80 -11.76
C SER A 259 -10.69 10.73 -13.27
N GLN A 260 -11.38 9.82 -13.95
CA GLN A 260 -11.36 9.79 -15.41
C GLN A 260 -12.03 11.05 -16.00
N TYR A 261 -13.19 11.44 -15.50
CA TYR A 261 -13.91 12.63 -15.97
C TYR A 261 -13.12 13.91 -15.68
N PHE A 262 -12.51 14.01 -14.50
CA PHE A 262 -11.63 15.12 -14.16
C PHE A 262 -10.44 15.22 -15.11
N ASN A 263 -9.75 14.11 -15.39
CA ASN A 263 -8.63 14.10 -16.33
C ASN A 263 -9.07 14.51 -17.75
N ARG A 264 -10.25 14.05 -18.21
CA ARG A 264 -10.83 14.48 -19.49
C ARG A 264 -11.14 15.98 -19.49
N ALA A 265 -11.69 16.50 -18.41
CA ALA A 265 -11.97 17.94 -18.25
C ALA A 265 -10.68 18.78 -18.25
N CYS A 266 -9.64 18.35 -17.54
CA CYS A 266 -8.32 19.00 -17.58
C CYS A 266 -7.75 19.04 -19.00
N LYS A 267 -7.82 17.93 -19.73
CA LYS A 267 -7.39 17.89 -21.14
C LYS A 267 -8.19 18.86 -22.02
N ALA A 268 -9.51 18.90 -21.86
CA ALA A 268 -10.38 19.82 -22.60
C ALA A 268 -10.14 21.29 -22.25
N ALA A 269 -9.81 21.57 -20.98
CA ALA A 269 -9.46 22.90 -20.49
C ALA A 269 -7.98 23.29 -20.75
N LYS A 270 -7.20 22.42 -21.41
CA LYS A 270 -5.75 22.58 -21.64
C LYS A 270 -4.96 22.84 -20.35
N VAL A 271 -5.39 22.24 -19.24
CA VAL A 271 -4.69 22.29 -17.95
C VAL A 271 -3.78 21.08 -17.83
N GLU A 272 -2.49 21.34 -17.72
CA GLU A 272 -1.47 20.31 -17.61
C GLU A 272 -1.18 19.93 -16.15
N ASP A 273 -0.80 18.66 -15.99
CA ASP A 273 -0.34 18.05 -14.74
C ASP A 273 -1.23 18.36 -13.51
N LEU A 274 -2.56 18.30 -13.67
CA LEU A 274 -3.52 18.44 -12.57
C LEU A 274 -4.33 17.16 -12.41
N HIS A 275 -4.31 16.59 -11.20
CA HIS A 275 -5.11 15.43 -10.84
C HIS A 275 -6.18 15.80 -9.81
N PHE A 276 -7.25 15.01 -9.75
CA PHE A 276 -8.32 15.24 -8.78
C PHE A 276 -7.81 15.26 -7.33
N HIS A 277 -6.76 14.50 -7.01
CA HIS A 277 -6.18 14.49 -5.68
C HIS A 277 -5.50 15.81 -5.31
N ASP A 278 -5.03 16.58 -6.29
CA ASP A 278 -4.42 17.90 -6.08
C ASP A 278 -5.45 18.91 -5.54
N LEU A 279 -6.75 18.68 -5.74
CA LEU A 279 -7.82 19.51 -5.13
C LEU A 279 -7.82 19.43 -3.60
N ARG A 280 -7.42 18.30 -3.03
CA ARG A 280 -7.27 18.17 -1.57
C ARG A 280 -6.07 18.97 -1.07
N HIS A 281 -4.98 19.00 -1.85
CA HIS A 281 -3.83 19.85 -1.56
C HIS A 281 -4.24 21.32 -1.56
N GLU A 282 -4.94 21.76 -2.61
CA GLU A 282 -5.47 23.12 -2.71
C GLU A 282 -6.43 23.47 -1.56
N GLY A 283 -7.37 22.59 -1.23
CA GLY A 283 -8.27 22.79 -0.10
C GLY A 283 -7.53 22.91 1.23
N THR A 284 -6.48 22.09 1.44
CA THR A 284 -5.64 22.17 2.65
C THR A 284 -4.90 23.50 2.71
N SER A 285 -4.31 23.96 1.60
CA SER A 285 -3.66 25.28 1.53
C SER A 285 -4.62 26.41 1.86
N ARG A 286 -5.84 26.40 1.31
CA ARG A 286 -6.86 27.42 1.61
C ARG A 286 -7.27 27.46 3.08
N LEU A 287 -7.25 26.33 3.78
CA LEU A 287 -7.52 26.32 5.22
C LEU A 287 -6.42 27.06 6.00
N PHE A 288 -5.15 26.87 5.63
CA PHE A 288 -4.05 27.64 6.24
C PHE A 288 -4.09 29.12 5.86
N GLU A 289 -4.44 29.47 4.62
CA GLU A 289 -4.61 30.86 4.18
C GLU A 289 -5.77 31.57 4.93
N LYS A 290 -6.78 30.82 5.38
CA LYS A 290 -7.84 31.31 6.28
C LYS A 290 -7.40 31.47 7.74
N GLY A 291 -6.13 31.18 8.05
CA GLY A 291 -5.56 31.38 9.38
C GLY A 291 -5.79 30.23 10.36
N LEU A 292 -6.31 29.08 9.91
CA LEU A 292 -6.50 27.92 10.80
C LEU A 292 -5.16 27.39 11.29
N SER A 293 -5.11 27.01 12.56
CA SER A 293 -3.97 26.36 13.17
C SER A 293 -3.73 24.96 12.59
N ILE A 294 -2.50 24.46 12.74
CA ILE A 294 -2.12 23.12 12.27
C ILE A 294 -3.05 22.04 12.84
N MET A 295 -3.45 22.16 14.11
CA MET A 295 -4.32 21.19 14.78
C MET A 295 -5.75 21.21 14.22
N GLU A 296 -6.28 22.39 13.90
CA GLU A 296 -7.57 22.53 13.25
C GLU A 296 -7.54 21.97 11.83
N VAL A 297 -6.51 22.28 11.05
CA VAL A 297 -6.37 21.70 9.70
C VAL A 297 -6.21 20.19 9.77
N ALA A 298 -5.43 19.67 10.72
CA ALA A 298 -5.26 18.24 10.92
C ALA A 298 -6.57 17.52 11.26
N SER A 299 -7.41 18.11 12.11
CA SER A 299 -8.71 17.53 12.49
C SER A 299 -9.68 17.50 11.31
N ILE A 300 -9.69 18.54 10.47
CA ILE A 300 -10.53 18.63 9.26
C ILE A 300 -10.06 17.62 8.19
N THR A 301 -8.78 17.70 7.85
CA THR A 301 -8.20 16.93 6.74
C THR A 301 -7.96 15.46 7.12
N GLY A 302 -7.81 15.14 8.39
CA GLY A 302 -7.53 13.79 8.89
C GLY A 302 -6.11 13.33 8.61
N HIS A 303 -5.12 14.22 8.76
CA HIS A 303 -3.70 13.87 8.76
C HIS A 303 -3.27 13.36 10.14
N LYS A 304 -2.59 12.20 10.20
CA LYS A 304 -2.21 11.56 11.47
C LYS A 304 -0.92 12.12 12.07
N THR A 305 -0.02 12.64 11.24
CA THR A 305 1.27 13.17 11.69
C THR A 305 1.48 14.58 11.18
N MET A 306 2.08 15.42 12.03
CA MET A 306 2.36 16.82 11.71
C MET A 306 3.34 16.98 10.55
N SER A 307 4.21 15.99 10.35
CA SER A 307 5.13 15.95 9.19
C SER A 307 4.38 16.00 7.85
N MET A 308 3.14 15.51 7.77
CA MET A 308 2.34 15.59 6.53
C MET A 308 1.83 17.00 6.24
N LEU A 309 1.74 17.85 7.28
CA LEU A 309 1.24 19.22 7.17
C LEU A 309 2.34 20.27 7.09
N LYS A 310 3.58 19.93 7.43
CA LYS A 310 4.73 20.85 7.46
C LYS A 310 4.94 21.65 6.16
N ARG A 311 4.57 21.07 5.01
CA ARG A 311 4.65 21.72 3.70
C ARG A 311 3.61 22.83 3.46
N TYR A 312 2.54 22.87 4.23
CA TYR A 312 1.54 23.93 4.15
C TYR A 312 1.78 25.03 5.18
N THR A 313 2.69 24.79 6.13
CA THR A 313 3.08 25.75 7.15
C THR A 313 4.22 26.65 6.68
N HIS A 314 4.39 26.83 5.36
CA HIS A 314 5.15 27.95 4.85
C HIS A 314 4.34 29.21 5.14
N LEU A 315 4.43 29.62 6.40
CA LEU A 315 3.86 30.84 6.93
C LEU A 315 4.44 31.95 6.07
N CYS A 316 3.56 32.68 5.38
CA CYS A 316 3.95 33.90 4.69
C CYS A 316 4.64 34.81 5.73
N PRO A 317 5.91 35.20 5.54
CA PRO A 317 6.62 36.05 6.49
C PRO A 317 5.85 37.34 6.81
N ASP A 318 5.14 37.88 5.82
CA ASP A 318 4.28 39.07 5.99
C ASP A 318 3.11 38.79 6.95
N ALA A 319 2.45 37.64 6.80
CA ALA A 319 1.38 37.23 7.73
C ALA A 319 1.89 36.87 9.14
N LEU A 320 3.18 36.59 9.30
CA LEU A 320 3.82 36.46 10.61
C LEU A 320 4.20 37.82 11.19
N ALA A 321 4.70 38.75 10.36
CA ALA A 321 4.99 40.11 10.75
C ALA A 321 3.72 40.80 11.26
N ASP A 322 2.60 40.70 10.54
CA ASP A 322 1.29 41.22 10.97
C ASP A 322 0.82 40.66 12.33
N LYS A 323 1.26 39.44 12.69
CA LYS A 323 0.94 38.81 13.98
C LYS A 323 1.88 39.21 15.11
N LEU A 324 3.06 39.73 14.80
CA LEU A 324 4.06 40.16 15.78
C LEU A 324 3.89 41.62 16.19
N GLY A 325 3.18 42.42 15.39
CA GLY A 325 2.91 43.85 15.65
C GLY A 325 3.68 44.75 14.70
#